data_AF-A0A2N0VFW1-F1
#
_entry.id   AF-A0A2N0VFW1-F1
#
_cell.length_a   1.000
_cell.length_b   1.000
_cell.length_c   1.000
_cell.angle_alpha   90.00
_cell.angle_beta   90.00
_cell.angle_gamma   90.00
#
_symmetry.space_group_name_H-M   'P 1'
#
loop_
_entity.id
_entity.type
_entity.pdbx_description
1 polymer ?
#
loop_
_entity_poly.entity_id
_entity_poly.type
_entity_poly.pdbx_seq_one_letter_code
_entity_poly.pdbx_strand_id
1 'polypeptide(L)'
;MIESNTNKELEEKIDQYVSGNLNENEIDELWSEIIFDDYYYDYLKTVASLKSLANGERKQNIRFLTQRPVFQWIAAAAIVIIASGLILFNVYNEQEFAVQPIGSIELDYYRSAEGVTESTDVTEIIMSVIAEANRGNISSAISIVDQRLSDISTPEGKAELLATAGSIYYNEGMYTEAADYFERSLDYEIENIIIQEQSYWYLGNTYFQLNRIEEARTTLEKAYQLNGAYSRVAERYIQALASE
;
A
#
# COMPACT_ATOMS: atom_id res chain seq x y z
N MET A 1 -21.45 19.64 -14.21
CA MET A 1 -22.59 18.71 -14.22
C MET A 1 -22.03 17.34 -14.55
N ILE A 2 -21.92 16.48 -13.55
CA ILE A 2 -21.73 15.05 -13.73
C ILE A 2 -23.01 14.47 -13.15
N GLU A 3 -23.92 14.04 -14.02
CA GLU A 3 -25.13 13.34 -13.61
C GLU A 3 -24.67 12.03 -12.95
N SER A 4 -24.91 11.88 -11.65
CA SER A 4 -24.78 10.59 -11.00
C SER A 4 -25.86 9.70 -11.61
N ASN A 5 -25.47 8.81 -12.52
CA ASN A 5 -26.35 7.75 -12.97
C ASN A 5 -26.49 6.75 -11.82
N THR A 6 -27.30 7.09 -10.83
CA THR A 6 -27.72 6.16 -9.78
C THR A 6 -28.59 5.10 -10.46
N ASN A 7 -28.00 3.94 -10.67
CA ASN A 7 -28.66 2.79 -11.23
C ASN A 7 -29.54 2.17 -10.14
N LYS A 8 -30.79 2.66 -10.09
CA LYS A 8 -31.80 2.19 -9.15
C LYS A 8 -32.02 0.67 -9.19
N GLU A 9 -31.79 0.05 -10.35
CA GLU A 9 -31.89 -1.41 -10.49
C GLU A 9 -30.80 -2.13 -9.68
N LEU A 10 -29.60 -1.55 -9.58
CA LEU A 10 -28.49 -2.12 -8.83
C LEU A 10 -28.70 -1.98 -7.32
N GLU A 11 -29.26 -0.86 -6.85
CA GLU A 11 -29.69 -0.69 -5.45
C GLU A 11 -30.75 -1.73 -5.05
N GLU A 12 -31.75 -1.95 -5.92
CA GLU A 12 -32.79 -2.96 -5.70
C GLU A 12 -32.22 -4.39 -5.67
N LYS A 13 -31.25 -4.71 -6.54
CA LYS A 13 -30.52 -5.99 -6.49
C LYS A 13 -29.74 -6.15 -5.17
N ILE A 14 -29.11 -5.08 -4.66
CA ILE A 14 -28.41 -5.08 -3.36
C ILE A 14 -29.36 -5.37 -2.21
N ASP A 15 -30.53 -4.74 -2.18
CA ASP A 15 -31.56 -4.99 -1.16
C ASP A 15 -32.05 -6.44 -1.18
N GLN A 16 -32.23 -7.02 -2.37
CA GLN A 16 -32.61 -8.42 -2.54
C GLN A 16 -31.49 -9.37 -2.09
N TYR A 17 -30.24 -9.06 -2.42
CA TYR A 17 -29.07 -9.81 -1.98
C TYR A 17 -28.97 -9.85 -0.46
N VAL A 18 -28.97 -8.66 0.18
CA VAL A 18 -28.90 -8.54 1.64
C VAL A 18 -30.09 -9.25 2.28
N SER A 19 -31.26 -9.23 1.65
CA SER A 19 -32.46 -9.94 2.10
C SER A 19 -32.37 -11.47 2.00
N GLY A 20 -31.47 -12.00 1.17
CA GLY A 20 -31.29 -13.44 0.90
C GLY A 20 -32.22 -13.97 -0.19
N ASN A 21 -32.67 -13.10 -1.10
CA ASN A 21 -33.68 -13.41 -2.11
C ASN A 21 -33.08 -13.68 -3.51
N LEU A 22 -31.76 -13.53 -3.70
CA LEU A 22 -31.08 -13.82 -4.96
C LEU A 22 -30.59 -15.27 -5.04
N ASN A 23 -30.54 -15.81 -6.25
CA ASN A 23 -29.90 -17.09 -6.55
C ASN A 23 -28.40 -16.94 -6.87
N GLU A 24 -27.66 -18.05 -6.92
CA GLU A 24 -26.20 -18.04 -7.13
C GLU A 24 -25.76 -17.27 -8.39
N ASN A 25 -26.47 -17.41 -9.51
CA ASN A 25 -26.12 -16.70 -10.75
C ASN A 25 -26.36 -15.19 -10.63
N GLU A 26 -27.44 -14.79 -9.95
CA GLU A 26 -27.76 -13.37 -9.69
C GLU A 26 -26.78 -12.72 -8.72
N ILE A 27 -26.27 -13.49 -7.75
CA ILE A 27 -25.22 -13.07 -6.82
C ILE A 27 -23.92 -12.83 -7.57
N ASP A 28 -23.52 -13.75 -8.44
CA ASP A 28 -22.30 -13.62 -9.25
C ASP A 28 -22.37 -12.40 -10.20
N GLU A 29 -23.53 -12.19 -10.83
CA GLU A 29 -23.79 -11.01 -11.67
C GLU A 29 -23.69 -9.72 -10.84
N LEU A 30 -24.34 -9.68 -9.68
CA LEU A 30 -24.29 -8.54 -8.77
C LEU A 30 -22.84 -8.19 -8.35
N TRP A 31 -22.04 -9.19 -7.98
CA TRP A 31 -20.65 -8.97 -7.60
C TRP A 31 -19.79 -8.48 -8.76
N SER A 32 -20.05 -8.96 -9.98
CA SER A 32 -19.35 -8.48 -11.18
C SER A 32 -19.59 -6.98 -11.46
N GLU A 33 -20.75 -6.47 -11.07
CA GLU A 33 -21.14 -5.07 -11.22
C GLU A 33 -20.61 -4.19 -10.07
N ILE A 34 -20.66 -4.67 -8.82
CA ILE A 34 -20.31 -3.86 -7.63
C ILE A 34 -18.79 -3.74 -7.42
N ILE A 35 -17.99 -4.74 -7.81
CA ILE A 35 -16.57 -4.80 -7.43
C ILE A 35 -15.71 -3.64 -7.99
N PHE A 36 -16.19 -2.94 -9.01
CA PHE A 36 -15.50 -1.81 -9.64
C PHE A 36 -16.12 -0.45 -9.30
N ASP A 37 -17.15 -0.41 -8.45
CA ASP A 37 -17.86 0.83 -8.08
C ASP A 37 -17.92 1.01 -6.56
N ASP A 38 -17.08 1.94 -6.07
CA ASP A 38 -16.94 2.27 -4.65
C ASP A 38 -18.28 2.69 -4.01
N TYR A 39 -19.18 3.33 -4.77
CA TYR A 39 -20.47 3.79 -4.27
C TYR A 39 -21.40 2.62 -3.90
N TYR A 40 -21.57 1.65 -4.81
CA TYR A 40 -22.44 0.51 -4.57
C TYR A 40 -21.86 -0.47 -3.56
N TYR A 41 -20.53 -0.57 -3.47
CA TYR A 41 -19.87 -1.36 -2.45
C TYR A 41 -20.14 -0.79 -1.03
N ASP A 42 -20.09 0.53 -0.87
CA ASP A 42 -20.41 1.19 0.40
C ASP A 42 -21.91 1.19 0.73
N TYR A 43 -22.76 1.31 -0.29
CA TYR A 43 -24.21 1.14 -0.14
C TYR A 43 -24.56 -0.26 0.38
N LEU A 44 -23.99 -1.31 -0.21
CA LEU A 44 -24.16 -2.70 0.24
C LEU A 44 -23.79 -2.89 1.72
N LYS A 45 -22.65 -2.36 2.18
CA LYS A 45 -22.24 -2.42 3.60
C LYS A 45 -23.25 -1.74 4.51
N THR A 46 -23.80 -0.61 4.07
CA THR A 46 -24.78 0.16 4.83
C THR A 46 -26.09 -0.62 4.99
N VAL A 47 -26.63 -1.17 3.89
CA VAL A 47 -27.86 -1.97 3.91
C VAL A 47 -27.69 -3.25 4.75
N ALA A 48 -26.55 -3.94 4.62
CA ALA A 48 -26.23 -5.12 5.42
C ALA A 48 -26.19 -4.81 6.93
N SER A 49 -25.59 -3.67 7.30
CA SER A 49 -25.53 -3.20 8.69
C SER A 49 -26.92 -2.80 9.21
N LEU A 50 -27.76 -2.19 8.40
CA LEU A 50 -29.15 -1.86 8.77
C LEU A 50 -30.00 -3.11 8.96
N LYS A 51 -29.85 -4.13 8.10
CA LYS A 51 -30.57 -5.41 8.26
C LYS A 51 -30.15 -6.15 9.53
N SER A 52 -28.86 -6.15 9.87
CA SER A 52 -28.38 -6.80 11.11
C SER A 52 -28.93 -6.11 12.37
N LEU A 53 -29.08 -4.78 12.33
CA LEU A 53 -29.74 -4.01 13.40
C LEU A 53 -31.26 -4.27 13.48
N ALA A 54 -31.93 -4.38 12.32
CA ALA A 54 -33.37 -4.65 12.25
C ALA A 54 -33.72 -6.08 12.71
N ASN A 55 -32.84 -7.04 12.46
CA ASN A 55 -33.00 -8.45 12.87
C ASN A 55 -32.53 -8.73 14.31
N GLY A 56 -32.29 -7.67 15.11
CA GLY A 56 -31.64 -7.68 16.41
C GLY A 56 -31.73 -8.98 17.21
N GLU A 57 -30.57 -9.58 17.46
CA GLU A 57 -30.41 -10.62 18.47
C GLU A 57 -30.95 -10.12 19.81
N ARG A 58 -32.04 -10.74 20.28
CA ARG A 58 -32.58 -10.54 21.62
C ARG A 58 -31.59 -11.02 22.68
N LYS A 59 -30.95 -10.10 23.39
CA LYS A 59 -30.70 -10.25 24.84
C LYS A 59 -30.81 -8.89 25.56
N GLN A 60 -31.98 -8.59 26.09
CA GLN A 60 -32.29 -8.65 27.53
C GLN A 60 -33.66 -8.02 27.83
N ASN A 61 -34.33 -8.61 28.82
CA ASN A 61 -35.70 -8.34 29.23
C ASN A 61 -35.94 -6.86 29.58
N ILE A 62 -36.88 -6.22 28.88
CA ILE A 62 -37.57 -5.03 29.39
C ILE A 62 -39.07 -5.31 29.33
N ARG A 63 -39.69 -5.45 30.50
CA ARG A 63 -41.15 -5.46 30.63
C ARG A 63 -41.66 -4.06 30.32
N PHE A 64 -42.37 -3.90 29.20
CA PHE A 64 -43.06 -2.66 28.89
C PHE A 64 -44.34 -2.53 29.72
N LEU A 65 -44.32 -1.61 30.68
CA LEU A 65 -45.52 -0.95 31.16
C LEU A 65 -45.71 0.33 30.31
N THR A 66 -46.91 0.45 29.76
CA THR A 66 -47.44 1.51 28.90
C THR A 66 -47.34 2.92 29.50
N GLN A 67 -46.91 3.93 28.72
CA GLN A 67 -47.54 5.26 28.47
C GLN A 67 -46.54 6.34 27.92
N ARG A 68 -47.02 7.26 27.05
CA ARG A 68 -46.30 8.42 26.42
C ARG A 68 -46.11 9.60 27.43
N PRO A 69 -45.38 10.72 27.16
CA PRO A 69 -44.58 11.15 26.01
C PRO A 69 -43.17 11.68 26.43
N VAL A 70 -42.15 10.83 26.50
CA VAL A 70 -40.74 11.25 26.72
C VAL A 70 -39.91 11.18 25.43
N PHE A 71 -40.54 10.70 24.36
CA PHE A 71 -39.87 10.30 23.12
C PHE A 71 -39.30 11.49 22.32
N GLN A 72 -39.86 12.70 22.43
CA GLN A 72 -39.37 13.87 21.69
C GLN A 72 -38.02 14.37 22.22
N TRP A 73 -37.80 14.36 23.54
CA TRP A 73 -36.53 14.76 24.14
C TRP A 73 -35.44 13.71 23.94
N ILE A 74 -35.80 12.42 23.94
CA ILE A 74 -34.88 11.32 23.64
C ILE A 74 -34.48 11.33 22.16
N ALA A 75 -35.45 11.55 21.25
CA ALA A 75 -35.16 11.67 19.82
C ALA A 75 -34.28 12.90 19.51
N ALA A 76 -34.55 14.05 20.14
CA ALA A 76 -33.71 15.24 20.01
C ALA A 76 -32.29 15.03 20.56
N ALA A 77 -32.15 14.38 21.72
CA ALA A 77 -30.85 14.03 22.29
C ALA A 77 -30.08 13.03 21.41
N ALA A 78 -30.77 12.05 20.81
CA ALA A 78 -30.16 11.10 19.89
C ALA A 78 -29.64 11.78 18.61
N ILE A 79 -30.38 12.74 18.05
CA ILE A 79 -29.92 13.51 16.89
C ILE A 79 -28.68 14.34 17.21
N VAL A 80 -28.62 14.97 18.39
CA VAL A 80 -27.43 15.72 18.82
C VAL A 80 -26.24 14.78 19.03
N ILE A 81 -26.43 13.60 19.63
CA ILE A 81 -25.36 12.61 19.81
C ILE A 81 -24.88 12.05 18.46
N ILE A 82 -25.78 11.79 17.51
CA ILE A 82 -25.41 11.35 16.17
C ILE A 82 -24.70 12.46 15.40
N ALA A 83 -25.16 13.71 15.49
CA ALA A 83 -24.49 14.86 14.86
C ALA A 83 -23.13 15.14 15.49
N SER A 84 -23.01 15.08 16.82
CA SER A 84 -21.74 15.20 17.54
C SER A 84 -20.82 14.02 17.24
N GLY A 85 -21.37 12.81 17.11
CA GLY A 85 -20.64 11.61 16.72
C GLY A 85 -20.18 11.65 15.27
N LEU A 86 -20.96 12.23 14.35
CA LEU A 86 -20.58 12.46 12.96
C LEU A 86 -19.56 13.60 12.84
N ILE A 87 -19.69 14.67 13.60
CA ILE A 87 -18.69 15.75 13.66
C ILE A 87 -17.40 15.20 14.26
N LEU A 88 -17.47 14.45 15.36
CA LEU A 88 -16.30 13.79 15.95
C LEU A 88 -15.72 12.75 14.99
N PHE A 89 -16.52 11.93 14.33
CA PHE A 89 -16.05 10.97 13.33
C PHE A 89 -15.39 11.67 12.16
N ASN A 90 -15.94 12.79 11.67
CA ASN A 90 -15.37 13.55 10.56
C ASN A 90 -14.12 14.36 10.97
N VAL A 91 -14.03 14.80 12.23
CA VAL A 91 -12.83 15.45 12.81
C VAL A 91 -11.75 14.43 13.19
N TYR A 92 -12.12 13.19 13.56
CA TYR A 92 -11.18 12.09 13.80
C TYR A 92 -10.78 11.34 12.52
N ASN A 93 -11.60 11.40 11.46
CA ASN A 93 -11.29 10.85 10.13
C ASN A 93 -10.56 11.84 9.22
N GLU A 94 -10.08 12.97 9.74
CA GLU A 94 -8.82 13.51 9.23
C GLU A 94 -7.71 12.51 9.62
N GLN A 95 -7.68 11.36 8.94
CA GLN A 95 -6.48 10.56 8.88
C GLN A 95 -5.44 11.44 8.17
N GLU A 96 -4.61 12.13 8.94
CA GLU A 96 -3.23 12.29 8.54
C GLU A 96 -2.78 10.90 8.05
N PHE A 97 -2.52 10.78 6.75
CA PHE A 97 -1.96 9.56 6.19
C PHE A 97 -0.52 9.44 6.71
N ALA A 98 -0.36 9.06 7.98
CA ALA A 98 0.93 8.86 8.60
C ALA A 98 1.57 7.63 7.94
N VAL A 99 2.37 7.86 6.91
CA VAL A 99 3.21 6.84 6.31
C VAL A 99 4.32 6.50 7.30
N GLN A 100 4.71 5.23 7.33
CA GLN A 100 5.88 4.76 8.06
C GLN A 100 6.89 4.30 7.02
N PRO A 101 8.21 4.34 7.31
CA PRO A 101 9.18 3.72 6.42
C PRO A 101 8.87 2.23 6.24
N ILE A 102 9.15 1.67 5.06
CA ILE A 102 8.92 0.24 4.81
C ILE A 102 9.67 -0.63 5.84
N GLY A 103 9.05 -1.72 6.30
CA GLY A 103 9.65 -2.56 7.34
C GLY A 103 10.84 -3.40 6.86
N SER A 104 10.76 -3.90 5.62
CA SER A 104 11.79 -4.73 4.98
C SER A 104 11.66 -4.64 3.46
N ILE A 105 12.72 -5.01 2.77
CA ILE A 105 12.79 -5.16 1.32
C ILE A 105 12.85 -6.65 0.99
N GLU A 106 11.94 -7.12 0.13
CA GLU A 106 11.99 -8.48 -0.39
C GLU A 106 13.19 -8.64 -1.34
N LEU A 107 14.01 -9.66 -1.10
CA LEU A 107 15.19 -9.96 -1.93
C LEU A 107 14.79 -10.90 -3.07
N ASP A 108 13.95 -10.40 -3.97
CA ASP A 108 13.50 -11.12 -5.16
C ASP A 108 14.37 -10.75 -6.38
N TYR A 109 14.80 -11.77 -7.13
CA TYR A 109 15.48 -11.55 -8.41
C TYR A 109 14.45 -11.49 -9.55
N TYR A 110 14.19 -10.29 -10.06
CA TYR A 110 13.26 -10.05 -11.17
C TYR A 110 14.01 -10.02 -12.51
N ARG A 111 13.98 -11.13 -13.25
CA ARG A 111 14.47 -11.16 -14.63
C ARG A 111 13.55 -10.32 -15.52
N SER A 112 14.03 -9.19 -16.04
CA SER A 112 13.26 -8.39 -16.99
C SER A 112 12.98 -9.20 -18.27
N ALA A 113 11.74 -9.16 -18.75
CA ALA A 113 11.33 -9.87 -19.97
C ALA A 113 11.87 -9.20 -21.25
N GLU A 114 12.32 -7.95 -21.15
CA GLU A 114 12.95 -7.21 -22.23
C GLU A 114 14.42 -7.60 -22.37
N GLY A 115 14.66 -8.67 -23.14
CA GLY A 115 15.63 -8.75 -24.24
C GLY A 115 17.09 -8.32 -24.07
N VAL A 116 17.54 -7.80 -22.94
CA VAL A 116 18.95 -7.60 -22.64
C VAL A 116 19.45 -8.93 -22.12
N THR A 117 20.41 -9.49 -22.84
CA THR A 117 21.15 -10.68 -22.41
C THR A 117 22.02 -10.27 -21.23
N GLU A 118 21.40 -10.09 -20.06
CA GLU A 118 22.14 -10.11 -18.81
C GLU A 118 22.95 -11.41 -18.83
N SER A 119 24.27 -11.30 -18.69
CA SER A 119 25.09 -12.51 -18.76
C SER A 119 24.66 -13.40 -17.61
N THR A 120 24.56 -14.71 -17.87
CA THR A 120 24.29 -15.72 -16.85
C THR A 120 25.14 -15.51 -15.59
N ASP A 121 26.35 -14.94 -15.78
CA ASP A 121 27.30 -14.60 -14.73
C ASP A 121 26.77 -13.54 -13.74
N VAL A 122 26.11 -12.46 -14.19
CA VAL A 122 25.58 -11.41 -13.28
C VAL A 122 24.43 -11.98 -12.45
N THR A 123 23.51 -12.68 -13.12
CA THR A 123 22.39 -13.37 -12.46
C THR A 123 22.89 -14.34 -11.38
N GLU A 124 23.91 -15.15 -11.68
CA GLU A 124 24.49 -16.09 -10.72
C GLU A 124 25.12 -15.37 -9.52
N ILE A 125 25.81 -14.25 -9.75
CA ILE A 125 26.39 -13.43 -8.67
C ILE A 125 25.28 -12.91 -7.75
N ILE A 126 24.24 -12.28 -8.31
CA ILE A 126 23.13 -11.71 -7.51
C ILE A 126 22.42 -12.81 -6.71
N MET A 127 22.11 -13.95 -7.34
CA MET A 127 21.50 -15.09 -6.64
C MET A 127 22.38 -15.60 -5.49
N SER A 128 23.70 -15.65 -5.66
CA SER A 128 24.62 -16.07 -4.60
C SER A 128 24.65 -15.09 -3.42
N VAL A 129 24.59 -13.78 -3.70
CA VAL A 129 24.53 -12.72 -2.70
C VAL A 129 23.24 -12.82 -1.90
N ILE A 130 22.09 -12.94 -2.58
CA ILE A 130 20.78 -13.11 -1.94
C ILE A 130 20.73 -14.40 -1.11
N ALA A 131 21.28 -15.50 -1.63
CA ALA A 131 21.30 -16.78 -0.91
C ALA A 131 22.11 -16.71 0.39
N GLU A 132 23.27 -16.05 0.40
CA GLU A 132 24.06 -15.84 1.62
C GLU A 132 23.36 -14.89 2.60
N ALA A 133 22.73 -13.81 2.12
CA ALA A 133 21.95 -12.91 2.96
C ALA A 133 20.78 -13.63 3.65
N ASN A 134 20.02 -14.44 2.90
CA ASN A 134 18.91 -15.24 3.44
C ASN A 134 19.35 -16.31 4.45
N ARG A 135 20.63 -16.70 4.45
CA ARG A 135 21.23 -17.58 5.48
C ARG A 135 21.68 -16.82 6.73
N GLY A 136 21.57 -15.49 6.74
CA GLY A 136 22.11 -14.61 7.78
C GLY A 136 23.61 -14.34 7.65
N ASN A 137 24.25 -14.76 6.55
CA ASN A 137 25.68 -14.58 6.32
C ASN A 137 25.97 -13.24 5.64
N ILE A 138 25.58 -12.13 6.29
CA ILE A 138 25.64 -10.78 5.70
C ILE A 138 27.06 -10.42 5.25
N SER A 139 28.08 -10.70 6.08
CA SER A 139 29.47 -10.43 5.72
C SER A 139 29.94 -11.20 4.48
N SER A 140 29.46 -12.44 4.29
CA SER A 140 29.77 -13.23 3.08
C SER A 140 29.08 -12.64 1.85
N ALA A 141 27.81 -12.25 1.97
CA ALA A 141 27.05 -11.62 0.90
C ALA A 141 27.75 -10.34 0.40
N ILE A 142 28.13 -9.45 1.33
CA ILE A 142 28.85 -8.21 0.99
C ILE A 142 30.25 -8.50 0.44
N SER A 143 30.96 -9.50 0.97
CA SER A 143 32.26 -9.89 0.41
C SER A 143 32.16 -10.36 -1.04
N ILE A 144 31.06 -11.00 -1.45
CA ILE A 144 30.83 -11.38 -2.85
C ILE A 144 30.63 -10.12 -3.69
N VAL A 145 29.84 -9.17 -3.22
CA VAL A 145 29.62 -7.88 -3.91
C VAL A 145 30.94 -7.18 -4.16
N ASP A 146 31.76 -7.00 -3.13
CA ASP A 146 33.03 -6.27 -3.23
C ASP A 146 34.05 -6.97 -4.15
N GLN A 147 34.08 -8.30 -4.15
CA GLN A 147 34.99 -9.08 -4.99
C GLN A 147 34.57 -9.12 -6.45
N ARG A 148 33.26 -9.10 -6.74
CA ARG A 148 32.72 -9.40 -8.08
C ARG A 148 32.23 -8.15 -8.82
N LEU A 149 32.04 -7.02 -8.16
CA LEU A 149 31.54 -5.79 -8.78
C LEU A 149 32.41 -5.34 -9.97
N SER A 150 33.74 -5.47 -9.88
CA SER A 150 34.65 -5.11 -10.97
C SER A 150 34.57 -6.05 -12.17
N ASP A 151 34.15 -7.30 -11.97
CA ASP A 151 34.08 -8.33 -13.01
C ASP A 151 32.83 -8.17 -13.89
N ILE A 152 31.79 -7.48 -13.38
CA ILE A 152 30.58 -7.21 -14.13
C ILE A 152 30.88 -6.25 -15.28
N SER A 153 30.44 -6.61 -16.48
CA SER A 153 30.77 -5.87 -17.70
C SER A 153 29.77 -4.75 -18.02
N THR A 154 28.53 -4.84 -17.54
CA THR A 154 27.45 -3.89 -17.85
C THR A 154 27.21 -2.91 -16.69
N PRO A 155 26.96 -1.62 -16.97
CA PRO A 155 26.48 -0.67 -15.96
C PRO A 155 25.22 -1.15 -15.25
N GLU A 156 24.29 -1.74 -15.99
CA GLU A 156 23.03 -2.31 -15.47
C GLU A 156 23.27 -3.37 -14.40
N GLY A 157 24.15 -4.34 -14.66
CA GLY A 157 24.43 -5.40 -13.70
C GLY A 157 25.15 -4.89 -12.45
N LYS A 158 25.96 -3.83 -12.58
CA LYS A 158 26.60 -3.19 -11.42
C LYS A 158 25.59 -2.45 -10.57
N ALA A 159 24.70 -1.68 -11.20
CA ALA A 159 23.61 -1.00 -10.52
C ALA A 159 22.74 -2.02 -9.76
N GLU A 160 22.32 -3.10 -10.42
CA GLU A 160 21.48 -4.13 -9.80
C GLU A 160 22.16 -4.83 -8.62
N LEU A 161 23.43 -5.19 -8.76
CA LEU A 161 24.19 -5.81 -7.67
C LEU A 161 24.33 -4.87 -6.46
N LEU A 162 24.56 -3.57 -6.70
CA LEU A 162 24.65 -2.56 -5.65
C LEU A 162 23.30 -2.30 -4.99
N ALA A 163 22.22 -2.20 -5.74
CA ALA A 163 20.86 -2.09 -5.21
C ALA A 163 20.47 -3.31 -4.36
N THR A 164 20.93 -4.51 -4.77
CA THR A 164 20.75 -5.74 -3.97
C THR A 164 21.49 -5.63 -2.64
N ALA A 165 22.74 -5.16 -2.64
CA ALA A 165 23.51 -4.94 -1.41
C ALA A 165 22.88 -3.87 -0.50
N GLY A 166 22.37 -2.78 -1.08
CA GLY A 166 21.63 -1.74 -0.36
C GLY A 166 20.39 -2.31 0.35
N SER A 167 19.64 -3.19 -0.34
CA SER A 167 18.48 -3.88 0.22
C SER A 167 18.85 -4.80 1.39
N ILE A 168 19.99 -5.48 1.31
CA ILE A 168 20.50 -6.32 2.40
C ILE A 168 20.82 -5.46 3.63
N TYR A 169 21.57 -4.36 3.46
CA TYR A 169 21.87 -3.47 4.57
C TYR A 169 20.62 -2.83 5.18
N TYR A 170 19.63 -2.49 4.35
CA TYR A 170 18.34 -1.98 4.82
C TYR A 170 17.65 -2.96 5.77
N ASN A 171 17.59 -4.25 5.38
CA ASN A 171 16.97 -5.30 6.17
C ASN A 171 17.69 -5.57 7.50
N GLU A 172 19.00 -5.32 7.54
CA GLU A 172 19.80 -5.41 8.77
C GLU A 172 19.73 -4.14 9.64
N GLY A 173 18.96 -3.12 9.22
CA GLY A 173 18.84 -1.84 9.93
C GLY A 173 20.07 -0.93 9.79
N MET A 174 20.99 -1.27 8.88
CA MET A 174 22.21 -0.52 8.57
C MET A 174 21.90 0.53 7.51
N TYR A 175 21.07 1.51 7.87
CA TYR A 175 20.49 2.44 6.89
C TYR A 175 21.50 3.41 6.26
N THR A 176 22.61 3.73 6.94
CA THR A 176 23.65 4.60 6.34
C THR A 176 24.40 3.88 5.23
N GLU A 177 24.72 2.61 5.43
CA GLU A 177 25.32 1.72 4.45
C GLU A 177 24.34 1.42 3.32
N ALA A 178 23.06 1.19 3.63
CA ALA A 178 22.02 1.02 2.62
C ALA A 178 21.97 2.24 1.68
N ALA A 179 22.01 3.45 2.23
CA ALA A 179 22.00 4.68 1.43
C ALA A 179 23.22 4.76 0.50
N ASP A 180 24.45 4.52 1.00
CA ASP A 180 25.68 4.50 0.18
C ASP A 180 25.55 3.55 -1.03
N TYR A 181 25.07 2.33 -0.81
CA TYR A 181 24.95 1.35 -1.88
C TYR A 181 23.85 1.70 -2.89
N PHE A 182 22.71 2.24 -2.45
CA PHE A 182 21.68 2.72 -3.38
C PHE A 182 22.13 3.96 -4.17
N GLU A 183 22.86 4.89 -3.57
CA GLU A 183 23.44 6.03 -4.27
C GLU A 183 24.45 5.58 -5.32
N ARG A 184 25.35 4.66 -4.97
CA ARG A 184 26.31 4.07 -5.93
C ARG A 184 25.64 3.27 -7.03
N SER A 185 24.48 2.65 -6.77
CA SER A 185 23.65 2.04 -7.83
C SER A 185 23.19 3.11 -8.83
N LEU A 186 22.71 4.25 -8.32
CA LEU A 186 22.19 5.36 -9.10
C LEU A 186 23.27 6.21 -9.80
N ASP A 187 24.55 6.06 -9.43
CA ASP A 187 25.68 6.65 -10.14
C ASP A 187 25.90 6.04 -11.53
N TYR A 188 25.35 4.85 -11.79
CA TYR A 188 25.38 4.23 -13.11
C TYR A 188 24.26 4.78 -13.99
N GLU A 189 24.62 5.44 -15.09
CA GLU A 189 23.67 5.86 -16.13
C GLU A 189 23.18 4.64 -16.91
N ILE A 190 21.94 4.20 -16.63
CA ILE A 190 21.32 3.03 -17.27
C ILE A 190 19.99 3.41 -17.92
N GLU A 191 19.59 2.70 -18.97
CA GLU A 191 18.27 2.90 -19.60
C GLU A 191 17.16 2.13 -18.86
N ASN A 192 17.52 1.14 -18.04
CA ASN A 192 16.56 0.31 -17.33
C ASN A 192 15.85 1.13 -16.23
N ILE A 193 14.60 1.52 -16.52
CA ILE A 193 13.75 2.31 -15.64
C ILE A 193 13.40 1.53 -14.36
N ILE A 194 13.26 0.21 -14.45
CA ILE A 194 12.85 -0.63 -13.31
C ILE A 194 13.90 -0.56 -12.20
N ILE A 195 15.18 -0.76 -12.55
CA ILE A 195 16.30 -0.71 -11.57
C ILE A 195 16.43 0.70 -10.97
N GLN A 196 16.30 1.75 -11.79
CA GLN A 196 16.39 3.13 -11.31
C GLN A 196 15.24 3.48 -10.37
N GLU A 197 14.00 3.17 -10.76
CA GLU A 197 12.82 3.46 -9.95
C GLU A 197 12.89 2.73 -8.61
N GLN A 198 13.25 1.45 -8.63
CA GLN A 198 13.41 0.66 -7.41
C GLN A 198 14.51 1.24 -6.51
N SER A 199 15.66 1.62 -7.08
CA SER A 199 16.77 2.21 -6.32
C SER A 199 16.37 3.55 -5.67
N TYR A 200 15.66 4.42 -6.40
CA TYR A 200 15.14 5.67 -5.84
C TYR A 200 14.07 5.43 -4.76
N TRP A 201 13.17 4.47 -4.98
CA TRP A 201 12.12 4.12 -4.01
C TRP A 201 12.73 3.64 -2.69
N TYR A 202 13.71 2.73 -2.74
CA TYR A 202 14.35 2.22 -1.52
C TYR A 202 15.30 3.22 -0.89
N LEU A 203 16.03 4.03 -1.67
CA LEU A 203 16.84 5.11 -1.11
C LEU A 203 15.98 6.15 -0.39
N GLY A 204 14.84 6.52 -0.97
CA GLY A 204 13.89 7.44 -0.33
C GLY A 204 13.37 6.91 1.01
N ASN A 205 13.01 5.62 1.06
CA ASN A 205 12.62 4.97 2.32
C ASN A 205 13.79 4.85 3.31
N THR A 206 15.02 4.65 2.82
CA THR A 206 16.24 4.61 3.64
C THR A 206 16.50 5.97 4.28
N TYR A 207 16.33 7.06 3.54
CA TYR A 207 16.40 8.40 4.10
C TYR A 207 15.29 8.68 5.10
N PHE A 208 14.11 8.10 4.90
CA PHE A 208 13.04 8.22 5.87
C PHE A 208 13.39 7.49 7.19
N GLN A 209 13.95 6.27 7.14
CA GLN A 209 14.48 5.57 8.33
C GLN A 209 15.56 6.38 9.07
N LEU A 210 16.38 7.13 8.33
CA LEU A 210 17.40 8.01 8.88
C LEU A 210 16.86 9.35 9.40
N ASN A 211 15.54 9.57 9.35
CA ASN A 211 14.89 10.83 9.68
C ASN A 211 15.41 12.03 8.85
N ARG A 212 15.85 11.76 7.61
CA ARG A 212 16.30 12.74 6.60
C ARG A 212 15.13 13.07 5.67
N ILE A 213 14.11 13.71 6.21
CA ILE A 213 12.78 13.88 5.58
C ILE A 213 12.84 14.56 4.21
N GLU A 214 13.58 15.66 4.08
CA GLU A 214 13.72 16.38 2.81
C GLU A 214 14.39 15.53 1.72
N GLU A 215 15.40 14.75 2.09
CA GLU A 215 16.13 13.87 1.17
C GLU A 215 15.27 12.67 0.79
N ALA A 216 14.50 12.13 1.74
CA ALA A 216 13.50 11.11 1.46
C ALA A 216 12.49 11.60 0.42
N ARG A 217 11.87 12.76 0.65
CA ARG A 217 10.86 13.34 -0.25
C ARG A 217 11.43 13.57 -1.65
N THR A 218 12.54 14.28 -1.76
CA THR A 218 13.16 14.60 -3.05
C THR A 218 13.62 13.35 -3.80
N THR A 219 14.04 12.30 -3.10
CA THR A 219 14.40 11.02 -3.72
C THR A 219 13.16 10.25 -4.18
N LEU A 220 12.09 10.24 -3.38
CA LEU A 220 10.81 9.62 -3.75
C LEU A 220 10.15 10.32 -4.95
N GLU A 221 10.30 11.63 -5.09
CA GLU A 221 9.86 12.37 -6.28
C GLU A 221 10.53 11.86 -7.56
N LYS A 222 11.81 11.47 -7.50
CA LYS A 222 12.50 10.86 -8.65
C LYS A 222 11.91 9.49 -8.99
N ALA A 223 11.61 8.65 -8.00
CA ALA A 223 10.90 7.39 -8.22
C ALA A 223 9.51 7.64 -8.85
N TYR A 224 8.75 8.60 -8.33
CA TYR A 224 7.44 8.98 -8.86
C TYR A 224 7.50 9.38 -10.35
N GLN A 225 8.47 10.21 -10.72
CA GLN A 225 8.66 10.71 -12.08
C GLN A 225 8.98 9.62 -13.12
N LEU A 226 9.56 8.50 -12.69
CA LEU A 226 9.83 7.36 -13.56
C LEU A 226 8.58 6.58 -13.96
N ASN A 227 7.44 6.83 -13.28
CA ASN A 227 6.11 6.31 -13.64
C ASN A 227 6.07 4.78 -13.83
N GLY A 228 6.81 4.04 -12.98
CA GLY A 228 6.80 2.59 -12.98
C GLY A 228 5.93 2.02 -11.87
N ALA A 229 6.33 0.87 -11.32
CA ALA A 229 5.55 0.12 -10.34
C ALA A 229 5.48 0.82 -8.97
N TYR A 230 6.52 1.57 -8.61
CA TYR A 230 6.60 2.26 -7.33
C TYR A 230 6.00 3.67 -7.37
N SER A 231 5.71 4.24 -8.54
CA SER A 231 5.21 5.62 -8.67
C SER A 231 3.98 5.91 -7.79
N ARG A 232 2.92 5.08 -7.84
CA ARG A 232 1.71 5.30 -7.03
C ARG A 232 1.96 5.24 -5.52
N VAL A 233 2.87 4.37 -5.06
CA VAL A 233 3.19 4.30 -3.64
C VAL A 233 4.12 5.43 -3.21
N ALA A 234 5.06 5.83 -4.07
CA ALA A 234 5.92 7.00 -3.86
C ALA A 234 5.11 8.29 -3.70
N GLU A 235 4.07 8.51 -4.50
CA GLU A 235 3.18 9.67 -4.40
C GLU A 235 2.58 9.83 -3.00
N ARG A 236 2.13 8.72 -2.39
CA ARG A 236 1.56 8.75 -1.04
C ARG A 236 2.57 9.18 0.01
N TYR A 237 3.83 8.73 -0.11
CA TYR A 237 4.89 9.13 0.81
C TYR A 237 5.27 10.59 0.61
N ILE A 238 5.37 11.05 -0.65
CA ILE A 238 5.67 12.46 -0.96
C ILE A 238 4.63 13.39 -0.31
N GLN A 239 3.34 13.05 -0.44
CA GLN A 239 2.26 13.84 0.15
C GLN A 239 2.34 13.88 1.68
N ALA A 240 2.60 12.74 2.33
CA ALA A 240 2.69 12.66 3.78
C ALA A 240 3.94 13.37 4.34
N LEU A 241 5.08 13.26 3.66
CA LEU A 241 6.32 13.95 4.04
C LEU A 241 6.32 15.45 3.69
N ALA A 242 5.32 15.94 2.95
CA ALA A 242 5.14 17.37 2.68
C ALA A 242 4.39 18.11 3.80
N SER A 243 3.72 17.38 4.70
CA SER A 243 2.98 17.93 5.83
C SER A 243 3.75 17.99 7.16
N GLU A 244 4.97 17.46 7.21
CA GLU A 244 5.88 17.51 8.38
C GLU A 244 6.76 18.76 8.39
#